data_AF-A0A2H1IP27-F1
#
_entry.id   AF-A0A2H1IP27-F1
#
_cell.length_a   1.000
_cell.length_b   1.000
_cell.length_c   1.000
_cell.angle_alpha   90.00
_cell.angle_beta   90.00
_cell.angle_gamma   90.00
#
_symmetry.space_group_name_H-M   'P 1'
#
loop_
_entity.id
_entity.type
_entity.pdbx_description
1 polymer ?
#
loop_
_entity_poly.entity_id
_entity_poly.type
_entity_poly.pdbx_seq_one_letter_code
_entity_poly.pdbx_strand_id
1 'polypeptide(L)' 'MSENPLLPAWYDVAWTALFLAIVCLTVWSLVSLARSTVDGPTKLAWAVFIIAIPILGSLVWLDYRRRYVAQRERSEELAQ' A
#
# COMPACT_ATOMS: atom_id res chain seq x y z
N MET A 1 23.79 16.09 17.51
CA MET A 1 23.20 15.07 16.63
C MET A 1 21.76 15.47 16.42
N SER A 2 21.46 16.20 15.35
CA SER A 2 20.10 16.65 15.05
C SER A 2 19.38 15.53 14.29
N GLU A 3 18.74 14.63 15.03
CA GLU A 3 17.65 13.83 14.47
C GLU A 3 16.53 14.80 14.11
N ASN A 4 16.54 15.29 12.88
CA ASN A 4 15.38 15.94 12.27
C ASN A 4 14.82 14.99 11.19
N PRO A 5 14.12 13.92 11.58
CA PRO A 5 13.48 13.06 10.61
C PRO A 5 12.27 13.82 10.05
N LEU A 6 12.26 14.02 8.72
CA LEU A 6 11.18 14.68 7.98
C LEU A 6 9.79 14.05 8.21
N LEU A 7 9.74 12.87 8.83
CA LEU A 7 8.51 12.23 9.32
C LEU A 7 8.76 11.63 10.72
N PRO A 8 7.84 11.77 11.67
CA PRO A 8 8.03 11.20 13.00
C PRO A 8 7.94 9.66 12.96
N ALA A 9 8.64 8.97 13.86
CA ALA A 9 8.72 7.50 13.90
C ALA A 9 7.37 6.76 13.93
N TRP A 10 6.30 7.39 14.43
CA TRP A 10 4.96 6.80 14.40
C TRP A 10 4.42 6.59 12.98
N TYR A 11 4.93 7.34 12.00
CA TYR A 11 4.57 7.20 10.59
C TYR A 11 4.98 5.84 10.03
N ASP A 12 6.23 5.42 10.27
CA ASP A 12 6.75 4.13 9.81
C ASP A 12 6.01 2.97 10.49
N VAL A 13 5.69 3.12 11.78
CA VAL A 13 4.89 2.14 12.54
C VAL A 13 3.48 2.02 11.99
N ALA A 14 2.80 3.16 11.75
CA ALA A 14 1.45 3.18 11.19
C ALA A 14 1.42 2.55 9.80
N TRP A 15 2.41 2.83 8.95
CA TRP A 15 2.50 2.22 7.63
C TRP A 15 2.75 0.72 7.68
N THR A 16 3.66 0.28 8.55
CA THR A 16 3.96 -1.14 8.71
C THR A 16 2.72 -1.89 9.21
N ALA A 17 2.00 -1.33 10.19
CA ALA A 17 0.76 -1.90 10.71
C ALA A 17 -0.33 -1.97 9.63
N LEU A 18 -0.49 -0.91 8.83
CA LEU A 18 -1.43 -0.89 7.71
C LEU A 18 -1.08 -1.93 6.65
N PHE A 19 0.20 -2.05 6.29
CA PHE A 19 0.67 -3.05 5.34
C PHE A 19 0.38 -4.47 5.84
N LEU A 20 0.64 -4.73 7.12
CA LEU A 20 0.38 -6.02 7.75
C LEU A 20 -1.12 -6.35 7.77
N ALA A 21 -1.98 -5.36 8.07
CA ALA A 21 -3.44 -5.53 8.04
C ALA A 21 -3.94 -5.89 6.64
N ILE A 22 -3.42 -5.23 5.60
CA ILE A 22 -3.75 -5.54 4.20
C ILE A 22 -3.36 -6.98 3.88
N VAL A 23 -2.15 -7.43 4.22
CA VAL A 23 -1.69 -8.80 3.98
C VAL A 23 -2.59 -9.82 4.69
N CYS A 24 -2.91 -9.58 5.98
CA CYS A 24 -3.80 -10.45 6.74
C CYS A 24 -5.19 -10.56 6.10
N LEU A 25 -5.77 -9.44 5.65
CA LEU A 25 -7.07 -9.43 4.96
C LEU A 25 -7.01 -10.14 3.61
N THR A 26 -5.93 -9.96 2.84
CA THR A 26 -5.72 -10.67 1.58
C THR A 26 -5.70 -12.18 1.80
N VAL A 27 -4.91 -12.67 2.77
CA VAL A 27 -4.84 -14.10 3.10
C VAL A 27 -6.19 -14.62 3.60
N TRP A 28 -6.84 -13.89 4.51
CA TRP A 28 -8.18 -14.25 5.00
C TRP A 28 -9.17 -14.38 3.84
N SER A 29 -9.21 -13.38 2.97
CA SER A 29 -10.13 -13.34 1.83
C SER A 29 -9.89 -14.52 0.88
N LEU A 30 -8.63 -14.85 0.59
CA LEU A 30 -8.28 -16.02 -0.22
C LEU A 30 -8.68 -17.35 0.45
N VAL A 31 -8.50 -17.49 1.77
CA VAL A 31 -8.93 -18.68 2.52
C VAL A 31 -10.45 -18.80 2.53
N SER A 32 -11.16 -17.69 2.76
CA SER A 32 -12.62 -17.62 2.72
C SER A 32 -13.15 -18.02 1.34
N LEU A 33 -12.54 -17.45 0.30
CA LEU A 33 -12.85 -17.77 -1.09
C LEU A 33 -12.57 -19.24 -1.38
N ALA A 34 -11.41 -19.78 -0.97
CA ALA A 34 -11.05 -21.19 -1.13
C ALA A 34 -12.09 -22.14 -0.51
N ARG A 35 -12.64 -21.78 0.65
CA ARG A 35 -13.69 -22.54 1.36
C ARG A 35 -15.09 -22.35 0.79
N SER A 36 -15.31 -21.34 -0.06
CA SER A 36 -16.61 -21.06 -0.66
C SER A 36 -16.96 -22.06 -1.77
N THR A 37 -18.26 -22.33 -1.93
CA THR A 37 -18.85 -23.20 -2.96
C THR A 37 -19.07 -22.48 -4.30
N VAL A 38 -18.42 -21.34 -4.49
CA VAL A 38 -18.55 -20.50 -5.68
C VAL A 38 -17.89 -21.22 -6.87
N ASP A 39 -18.47 -21.06 -8.05
CA ASP A 39 -18.01 -21.64 -9.31
C ASP A 39 -16.56 -21.22 -9.63
N GLY A 40 -15.81 -22.14 -10.24
CA GLY A 40 -14.37 -21.99 -10.51
C GLY A 40 -13.97 -20.69 -11.22
N PRO A 41 -14.66 -20.25 -12.29
CA PRO A 41 -14.36 -19.00 -12.97
C PRO A 41 -14.57 -17.77 -12.09
N THR A 42 -15.67 -17.70 -11.35
CA THR A 42 -15.95 -16.61 -10.40
C THR A 42 -14.93 -16.58 -9.26
N LYS A 43 -14.50 -17.75 -8.80
CA LYS A 43 -13.41 -17.90 -7.82
C LYS A 43 -12.08 -17.33 -8.34
N LEU A 44 -11.74 -17.61 -9.59
CA LEU A 44 -10.54 -17.07 -10.22
C LEU A 44 -10.61 -15.55 -10.34
N ALA A 45 -11.75 -15.00 -10.76
CA ALA A 45 -11.96 -13.56 -10.88
C ALA A 45 -11.78 -12.85 -9.53
N TRP A 46 -12.38 -13.38 -8.45
CA TRP A 46 -12.21 -12.85 -7.11
C TRP A 46 -10.77 -12.96 -6.61
N ALA A 47 -10.08 -14.08 -6.86
CA ALA A 47 -8.68 -14.23 -6.46
C ALA A 47 -7.78 -13.19 -7.15
N VAL A 48 -7.95 -12.99 -8.46
CA VAL A 48 -7.23 -11.94 -9.21
C VAL A 48 -7.53 -10.57 -8.65
N PHE A 49 -8.80 -10.26 -8.36
CA PHE A 49 -9.20 -8.98 -7.79
C PHE A 49 -8.57 -8.72 -6.41
N ILE A 50 -8.62 -9.71 -5.52
CA ILE A 50 -8.03 -9.66 -4.17
C ILE A 50 -6.52 -9.42 -4.22
N ILE A 51 -5.82 -9.96 -5.22
CA ILE A 51 -4.37 -9.79 -5.41
C ILE A 51 -4.04 -8.48 -6.14
N ALA A 52 -4.84 -8.07 -7.12
CA ALA A 52 -4.57 -6.89 -7.94
C ALA A 52 -4.72 -5.59 -7.15
N ILE A 53 -5.72 -5.50 -6.26
CA ILE A 53 -5.95 -4.30 -5.42
C ILE A 53 -4.70 -3.86 -4.64
N PRO A 54 -4.04 -4.71 -3.83
CA PRO A 54 -2.86 -4.29 -3.06
C PRO A 54 -1.68 -3.89 -3.94
N ILE A 55 -1.54 -4.49 -5.13
CA ILE A 55 -0.50 -4.11 -6.10
C ILE A 55 -0.81 -2.71 -6.65
N LEU A 56 -2.03 -2.48 -7.12
CA LEU A 56 -2.46 -1.18 -7.65
C LEU A 56 -2.36 -0.09 -6.59
N GLY A 57 -2.80 -0.37 -5.35
CA GLY A 57 -2.65 0.55 -4.23
C GLY A 57 -1.19 0.90 -3.94
N SER A 58 -0.30 -0.09 -3.97
CA SER A 58 1.14 0.13 -3.78
C SER A 58 1.76 0.96 -4.90
N LEU A 59 1.35 0.72 -6.16
CA LEU A 59 1.81 1.49 -7.31
C LEU A 59 1.36 2.95 -7.25
N VAL A 60 0.09 3.18 -6.91
CA VAL A 60 -0.45 4.54 -6.71
C VAL A 60 0.29 5.26 -5.60
N TRP A 61 0.57 4.58 -4.48
CA TRP A 61 1.34 5.15 -3.38
C TRP A 61 2.78 5.48 -3.78
N LEU A 62 3.46 4.59 -4.50
CA LEU A 62 4.81 4.83 -5.00
C LEU A 62 4.88 6.03 -5.94
N ASP A 63 3.92 6.16 -6.85
CA ASP A 63 3.82 7.29 -7.76
C ASP A 63 3.55 8.60 -6.99
N TYR A 64 2.61 8.58 -6.04
CA TYR A 64 2.34 9.71 -5.17
C TYR A 64 3.58 10.13 -4.37
N ARG A 65 4.31 9.17 -3.78
CA ARG A 65 5.55 9.43 -3.04
C ARG A 65 6.62 10.06 -3.93
N ARG A 66 6.81 9.56 -5.15
CA ARG A 66 7.77 10.13 -6.12
C ARG A 66 7.43 11.58 -6.45
N ARG A 67 6.16 11.87 -6.70
CA ARG A 67 5.69 13.24 -6.99
C ARG A 67 5.87 14.18 -5.80
N TYR A 68 5.58 13.71 -4.60
CA TYR A 68 5.76 14.49 -3.38
C TYR A 68 7.23 14.86 -3.14
N VAL A 69 8.16 13.92 -3.30
CA VAL A 69 9.61 14.18 -3.18
C VAL A 69 10.07 15.20 -4.24
N ALA A 70 9.66 15.02 -5.50
CA ALA A 70 10.03 15.92 -6.59
C ALA A 70 9.46 17.35 -6.41
N GLN A 71 8.27 17.50 -5.80
CA GLN A 71 7.72 18.81 -5.48
C GLN A 71 8.46 19.51 -4.33
N ARG A 72 8.98 18.75 -3.37
CA ARG A 72 9.78 19.28 -2.25
C ARG A 72 11.08 19.90 -2.75
N GLU A 73 11.82 19.19 -3.60
CA GLU A 73 13.07 19.69 -4.20
C GLU A 73 12.84 21.00 -4.97
N ARG A 74 11.78 21.06 -5.79
CA ARG A 74 11.41 22.26 -6.54
C ARG A 74 11.03 23.44 -5.63
N SER A 75 10.37 23.18 -4.50
CA SER A 75 10.00 24.24 -3.55
C SER A 75 11.20 24.80 -2.79
N GLU A 76 12.23 23.97 -2.55
CA GLU A 76 13.48 24.40 -1.93
C GLU A 76 14.30 25.27 -2.90
N GLU A 77 14.35 24.93 -4.20
CA GLU A 77 15.01 25.76 -5.22
C GLU A 77 14.36 27.13 -5.41
N LEU A 78 13.03 27.24 -5.28
CA LEU A 78 12.31 28.51 -5.40
C LEU A 78 12.39 29.40 -4.14
N ALA A 79 12.81 28.82 -3.02
CA ALA A 79 12.97 29.53 -1.75
C ALA A 79 14.41 30.05 -1.52
N GLN A 80 15.34 29.73 -2.43
CA GLN A 80 16.71 30.28 -2.49
C GLN A 80 16.80 31.49 -3.43
#